data_AF-A0A2W5A4W3-F1
#
_entry.id   AF-A0A2W5A4W3-F1
#
_cell.length_a   1.000
_cell.length_b   1.000
_cell.length_c   1.000
_cell.angle_alpha   90.00
_cell.angle_beta   90.00
_cell.angle_gamma   90.00
#
_symmetry.space_group_name_H-M   'P 1'
#
loop_
_entity.id
_entity.type
_entity.pdbx_description
1 polymer ?
#
loop_
_entity_poly.entity_id
_entity_poly.type
_entity_poly.pdbx_seq_one_letter_code
_entity_poly.pdbx_strand_id
1 'polypeptide(L)' 'MTAKKAPWNKENPKKSSSSAKKMTPAQKGEAKKRAKKAGRPYPNLVDNMAVTRKKASAKKKG' A
#
# COMPACT_ATOMS: atom_id res chain seq x y z
N MET A 1 19.23 -32.41 -17.50
CA MET A 1 18.05 -32.21 -16.63
C MET A 1 18.00 -30.75 -16.18
N THR A 2 17.17 -29.91 -16.78
CA THR A 2 17.08 -28.49 -16.37
C THR A 2 16.35 -28.40 -15.03
N ALA A 3 17.02 -27.89 -13.99
CA ALA A 3 16.44 -27.75 -12.67
C ALA A 3 15.30 -26.74 -12.72
N LYS A 4 14.11 -27.16 -12.27
CA LYS A 4 12.92 -26.31 -12.25
C LYS A 4 13.19 -25.12 -11.33
N LYS A 5 13.18 -23.90 -11.89
CA LYS A 5 13.43 -22.68 -11.11
C LYS A 5 12.46 -22.61 -9.94
N ALA A 6 13.02 -22.48 -8.75
CA ALA A 6 12.25 -22.34 -7.54
C ALA A 6 11.35 -21.09 -7.58
N PRO A 7 10.18 -21.11 -6.92
CA PRO A 7 9.19 -20.04 -7.02
C PRO A 7 9.70 -18.66 -6.58
N TRP A 8 10.71 -18.59 -5.70
CA TRP A 8 11.34 -17.33 -5.27
C TRP A 8 12.26 -16.69 -6.32
N ASN A 9 12.73 -17.46 -7.31
CA ASN A 9 13.47 -16.92 -8.45
C ASN A 9 12.54 -16.34 -9.52
N LYS A 10 11.22 -16.41 -9.31
CA LYS A 10 10.23 -15.86 -10.23
C LYS A 10 10.05 -14.38 -9.95
N GLU A 11 10.18 -13.60 -11.01
CA GLU A 11 9.88 -12.19 -11.00
C GLU A 11 8.43 -11.93 -10.60
N ASN A 12 8.16 -10.93 -9.76
CA ASN A 12 6.79 -10.54 -9.45
C ASN A 12 6.06 -10.17 -10.77
N PRO A 13 5.00 -10.88 -11.19
CA PRO A 13 4.33 -10.61 -12.46
C PRO A 13 3.65 -9.23 -12.50
N LYS A 14 3.50 -8.56 -11.36
CA LYS A 14 2.98 -7.18 -11.22
C LYS A 14 4.09 -6.12 -11.16
N LYS A 15 5.31 -6.45 -11.61
CA LYS A 15 6.58 -5.72 -11.36
C LYS A 15 6.68 -4.28 -11.86
N SER A 16 5.71 -3.71 -12.57
CA SER A 16 5.84 -2.28 -12.84
C SER A 16 5.77 -1.54 -11.51
N SER A 17 6.78 -0.73 -11.19
CA SER A 17 6.73 0.20 -10.06
C SER A 17 5.48 1.08 -10.12
N SER A 18 4.94 1.26 -11.34
CA SER A 18 3.65 1.85 -11.68
C SER A 18 2.42 1.11 -11.11
N SER A 19 2.49 -0.21 -10.92
CA SER A 19 1.44 -1.04 -10.29
C SER A 19 1.54 -1.07 -8.76
N ALA A 20 2.73 -0.82 -8.20
CA ALA A 20 2.90 -0.64 -6.77
C ALA A 20 2.29 0.71 -6.37
N LYS A 21 1.03 0.71 -5.90
CA LYS A 21 0.33 1.94 -5.53
C LYS A 21 0.96 2.59 -4.31
N LYS A 22 1.93 3.47 -4.55
CA LYS A 22 2.54 4.30 -3.51
C LYS A 22 1.52 5.29 -2.98
N MET A 23 1.61 5.58 -1.69
CA MET A 23 0.85 6.67 -1.08
C MET A 23 1.35 8.01 -1.61
N THR A 24 0.43 8.86 -2.06
CA THR A 24 0.74 10.26 -2.38
C THR A 24 1.20 11.00 -1.11
N PRO A 25 1.94 12.12 -1.23
CA PRO A 25 2.31 12.94 -0.08
C PRO A 25 1.12 13.34 0.80
N ALA A 26 -0.01 13.69 0.19
CA ALA A 26 -1.26 13.99 0.89
C ALA A 26 -1.75 12.80 1.73
N GLN A 27 -1.71 11.58 1.18
CA GLN A 27 -2.11 10.37 1.92
C GLN A 27 -1.21 10.09 3.12
N LYS A 28 0.09 10.34 2.99
CA LYS A 28 1.03 10.22 4.13
C LYS A 28 0.67 11.23 5.23
N GLY A 29 0.31 12.46 4.83
CA GLY A 29 -0.16 13.50 5.76
C GLY A 29 -1.44 13.10 6.51
N GLU A 30 -2.44 12.55 5.80
CA GLU A 30 -3.68 12.06 6.41
C GLU A 30 -3.42 10.88 7.37
N ALA A 31 -2.57 9.93 6.98
CA ALA A 31 -2.22 8.79 7.82
C ALA A 31 -1.50 9.23 9.09
N LYS A 32 -0.59 10.20 9.00
CA LYS A 32 0.10 10.78 10.17
C LYS A 32 -0.88 11.49 11.11
N LYS A 33 -1.82 12.28 10.57
CA LYS A 33 -2.88 12.94 11.38
C LYS A 33 -3.76 11.91 12.09
N ARG A 34 -4.14 10.84 11.42
CA ARG A 34 -4.94 9.75 11.98
C ARG A 34 -4.20 9.02 13.10
N ALA A 35 -2.94 8.67 12.87
CA ALA A 35 -2.08 8.02 13.87
C ALA A 35 -1.95 8.90 15.13
N LYS A 36 -1.67 10.21 14.96
CA LYS A 36 -1.61 11.18 16.07
C LYS A 36 -2.93 11.26 16.85
N LYS A 37 -4.07 11.32 16.15
CA LYS A 37 -5.40 11.36 16.79
C LYS A 37 -5.71 10.08 17.58
N ALA A 38 -5.20 8.94 17.11
CA ALA A 38 -5.39 7.64 17.76
C ALA A 38 -4.31 7.30 18.80
N GLY A 39 -3.33 8.17 19.04
CA GLY A 39 -2.20 7.90 19.93
C GLY A 39 -1.26 6.78 19.45
N ARG A 40 -1.26 6.46 18.14
CA ARG A 40 -0.45 5.38 17.58
C ARG A 40 0.85 5.93 16.99
N PRO A 41 1.98 5.22 17.13
CA PRO A 41 3.23 5.60 16.46
C PRO A 41 3.06 5.58 14.93
N TYR A 42 3.80 6.43 14.25
CA TYR A 42 3.85 6.50 12.79
C TYR A 42 5.31 6.32 12.32
N PRO A 43 5.58 5.58 11.23
CA PRO A 43 4.63 4.95 10.30
C PRO A 43 3.97 3.67 10.83
N ASN A 44 2.70 3.44 10.51
CA ASN A 44 1.99 2.21 10.88
C ASN A 44 1.04 1.70 9.77
N LEU A 45 0.79 0.39 9.76
CA LEU A 45 -0.03 -0.26 8.72
C LEU A 45 -1.51 0.12 8.81
N VAL A 46 -2.06 0.21 10.02
CA VAL A 46 -3.50 0.38 10.22
C VAL A 46 -3.99 1.69 9.62
N ASP A 47 -3.30 2.79 9.89
CA ASP A 47 -3.67 4.12 9.43
C ASP A 47 -3.31 4.32 7.95
N ASN A 48 -2.19 3.76 7.50
CA ASN A 48 -1.83 3.73 6.07
C ASN A 48 -2.90 2.98 5.24
N MET A 49 -3.36 1.83 5.74
CA MET A 49 -4.40 1.04 5.09
C MET A 49 -5.77 1.72 5.15
N ALA A 50 -6.10 2.41 6.25
CA ALA A 50 -7.35 3.15 6.36
C ALA A 50 -7.45 4.27 5.29
N VAL A 51 -6.38 5.02 5.09
CA VAL A 51 -6.32 6.10 4.09
C VAL A 51 -6.36 5.55 2.66
N THR A 52 -5.65 4.45 2.39
CA THR A 52 -5.64 3.85 1.04
C THR A 52 -6.99 3.21 0.68
N ARG A 53 -7.68 2.56 1.63
CA ARG A 53 -9.03 1.98 1.41
C ARG A 53 -10.10 3.03 1.16
N LYS A 54 -10.07 4.17 1.85
CA LYS A 54 -11.10 5.22 1.76
C LYS A 54 -11.30 5.73 0.32
N LYS A 55 -10.25 5.69 -0.51
CA LYS A 55 -10.34 6.06 -1.93
C LYS A 55 -10.79 4.93 -2.85
N ALA A 56 -10.57 3.66 -2.51
CA ALA A 56 -11.09 2.53 -3.28
C ALA A 56 -12.63 2.49 -3.25
N SER A 57 -13.23 2.82 -2.11
CA SER A 57 -14.68 2.97 -1.96
C SER A 57 -15.23 4.24 -2.61
N ALA A 58 -14.49 5.35 -2.59
CA ALA A 58 -14.91 6.59 -3.25
C ALA A 58 -14.87 6.49 -4.80
N LYS A 59 -13.93 5.70 -5.36
CA LYS A 59 -13.85 5.43 -6.81
C LYS A 59 -14.94 4.48 -7.32
N LYS A 60 -15.65 3.77 -6.44
CA LYS A 60 -16.74 2.83 -6.79
C LYS A 60 -18.12 3.51 -6.85
N LYS A 61 -18.23 4.75 -6.38
CA LYS A 61 -19.49 5.52 -6.30
C LYS A 61 -19.64 6.60 -7.39
N GLY A 62 -18.74 6.65 -8.36
CA GLY A 62 -18.77 7.59 -9.49
C GLY A 62 -18.60 6.85 -10.80
#